data_AF-A0A418IF09-F1
#
_entry.id   AF-A0A418IF09-F1
#
_cell.length_a   1.000
_cell.length_b   1.000
_cell.length_c   1.000
_cell.angle_alpha   90.00
_cell.angle_beta   90.00
_cell.angle_gamma   90.00
#
_symmetry.space_group_name_H-M   'P 1'
#
loop_
_entity.id
_entity.type
_entity.pdbx_description
1 polymer ?
#
loop_
_entity_poly.entity_id
_entity_poly.type
_entity_poly.pdbx_seq_one_letter_code
_entity_poly.pdbx_strand_id
1 'polypeptide(L)'
;MATTKISATKSTSRAINYAEKRAEEKSGLNCDIDYAKSAFKASREVYGKTDGNQGHVIIQSFKPGEVTPEQCNALGLELAEKIAPDHQVAIYTHSDTDHVHNHIVINAINLETGKKFNNNKQALKDVRQANDVVCRHHGLSIPNNQAEMRYTQAEQNLIDKGKSSWKNDIRLAVDETQATDMESFQEQLRPKGIIVERVTDKTITYRHIEADKKVRGSKLGDIYDKGGITHGFETEKQRRRRKYESKSTTPERTPTDQSTHRQSRTTLNWSSFDQSTQALFNERKRRERAERAEREAREQDDRARAARAKQIESEPTISKRTKGFDLEL
;
A
#
# COMPACT_ATOMS: atom_id res chain seq x y z
N MET A 1 2.66 8.46 -7.06
CA MET A 1 3.17 7.08 -6.99
C MET A 1 2.39 6.41 -5.88
N ALA A 2 1.92 5.18 -6.12
CA ALA A 2 1.17 4.44 -5.13
C ALA A 2 2.06 4.10 -3.91
N THR A 3 1.62 4.40 -2.69
CA THR A 3 2.42 4.09 -1.48
C THR A 3 1.56 3.41 -0.43
N THR A 4 2.18 2.52 0.35
CA THR A 4 1.52 1.81 1.45
C THR A 4 2.23 1.99 2.80
N LYS A 5 1.43 2.22 3.85
CA LYS A 5 1.87 2.27 5.25
C LYS A 5 1.03 1.30 6.07
N ILE A 6 1.64 0.49 6.92
CA ILE A 6 0.94 -0.41 7.87
C ILE A 6 1.19 0.03 9.31
N SER A 7 0.15 -0.05 10.14
CA SER A 7 0.23 0.21 11.58
C SER A 7 -0.63 -0.79 12.36
N ALA A 8 -0.20 -1.14 13.56
CA ALA A 8 -0.99 -1.97 14.48
C ALA A 8 -2.00 -1.09 15.24
N THR A 9 -3.21 -1.60 15.51
CA THR A 9 -4.22 -0.89 16.29
C THR A 9 -4.75 -1.71 17.45
N LYS A 10 -4.73 -1.11 18.64
CA LYS A 10 -5.39 -1.66 19.84
C LYS A 10 -6.91 -1.55 19.79
N SER A 11 -7.48 -0.84 18.81
CA SER A 11 -8.92 -0.72 18.63
C SER A 11 -9.28 -0.61 17.15
N THR A 12 -9.81 -1.69 16.58
CA THR A 12 -10.33 -1.66 15.20
C THR A 12 -11.59 -0.80 15.10
N SER A 13 -12.42 -0.75 16.14
CA SER A 13 -13.62 0.09 16.17
C SER A 13 -13.28 1.59 16.06
N ARG A 14 -12.23 2.05 16.74
CA ARG A 14 -11.74 3.43 16.59
C ARG A 14 -11.18 3.70 15.20
N ALA A 15 -10.43 2.74 14.64
CA ALA A 15 -9.89 2.87 13.29
C ALA A 15 -11.01 2.93 12.22
N ILE A 16 -12.03 2.08 12.35
CA ILE A 16 -13.21 2.08 11.49
C ILE A 16 -13.98 3.40 11.63
N ASN A 17 -14.29 3.85 12.85
CA ASN A 17 -15.02 5.11 13.04
C ASN A 17 -14.29 6.32 12.44
N TYR A 18 -12.95 6.33 12.51
CA TYR A 18 -12.14 7.38 11.89
C TYR A 18 -12.26 7.35 10.36
N ALA A 19 -12.14 6.16 9.77
CA ALA A 19 -12.16 5.97 8.32
C ALA A 19 -13.57 6.15 7.74
N GLU A 20 -14.60 5.63 8.39
CA GLU A 20 -15.99 5.65 7.92
C GLU A 20 -16.54 7.08 7.77
N LYS A 21 -16.14 8.02 8.64
CA LYS A 21 -16.68 9.37 8.69
C LYS A 21 -16.46 10.19 7.40
N ARG A 22 -15.41 9.88 6.63
CA ARG A 22 -15.02 10.61 5.40
C ARG A 22 -14.98 9.72 4.17
N ALA A 23 -15.57 8.53 4.26
CA ALA A 23 -15.56 7.56 3.19
C ALA A 23 -16.54 7.97 2.08
N GLU A 24 -16.05 8.11 0.86
CA GLU A 24 -16.90 8.18 -0.34
C GLU A 24 -17.31 6.79 -0.78
N GLU A 25 -16.35 5.85 -0.78
CA GLU A 25 -16.57 4.46 -1.13
C GLU A 25 -16.17 3.53 0.02
N LYS A 26 -16.89 2.42 0.15
CA LYS A 26 -16.67 1.43 1.21
C LYS A 26 -16.93 0.01 0.72
N SER A 27 -16.08 -0.92 1.13
CA SER A 27 -16.22 -2.34 0.84
C SER A 27 -15.64 -3.21 1.95
N GLY A 28 -16.03 -4.48 1.97
CA GLY A 28 -15.56 -5.45 2.96
C GLY A 28 -15.06 -6.74 2.31
N LEU A 29 -14.06 -7.37 2.93
CA LEU A 29 -13.64 -8.73 2.66
C LEU A 29 -14.00 -9.59 3.88
N ASN A 30 -14.75 -10.67 3.66
CA ASN A 30 -15.24 -11.57 4.71
C ASN A 30 -16.03 -10.88 5.85
N CYS A 31 -16.56 -9.69 5.58
CA CYS A 31 -17.47 -8.99 6.47
C CYS A 31 -18.40 -8.08 5.67
N ASP A 32 -19.61 -7.92 6.17
CA ASP A 32 -20.46 -6.81 5.75
C ASP A 32 -19.86 -5.50 6.27
N ILE A 33 -19.66 -4.54 5.37
CA ILE A 33 -19.01 -3.28 5.68
C ILE A 33 -19.81 -2.44 6.67
N ASP A 34 -21.14 -2.50 6.61
CA ASP A 34 -22.04 -1.74 7.50
C ASP A 34 -22.00 -2.29 8.93
N TYR A 35 -21.65 -3.57 9.08
CA TYR A 35 -21.54 -4.26 10.36
C TYR A 35 -20.09 -4.63 10.72
N ALA A 36 -19.08 -4.06 10.05
CA ALA A 36 -17.68 -4.43 10.25
C ALA A 36 -17.24 -4.31 11.73
N LYS A 37 -17.74 -3.31 12.45
CA LYS A 37 -17.43 -3.08 13.87
C LYS A 37 -17.88 -4.23 14.76
N SER A 38 -19.15 -4.64 14.64
CA SER A 38 -19.72 -5.72 15.44
C SER A 38 -19.15 -7.07 14.99
N ALA A 39 -19.00 -7.29 13.67
CA ALA A 39 -18.44 -8.51 13.11
C ALA A 39 -17.00 -8.78 13.61
N PHE A 40 -16.13 -7.76 13.59
CA PHE A 40 -14.74 -7.90 14.05
C PHE A 40 -14.67 -8.18 15.56
N LYS A 41 -15.57 -7.58 16.33
CA LYS A 41 -15.66 -7.82 17.77
C LYS A 41 -16.13 -9.25 18.05
N ALA A 42 -17.23 -9.68 17.43
CA ALA A 42 -17.81 -11.00 17.61
C ALA A 42 -16.80 -12.11 17.26
N SER A 43 -16.09 -12.00 16.13
CA SER A 43 -15.09 -13.00 15.76
C SER A 43 -13.93 -13.08 16.77
N ARG A 44 -13.47 -11.95 17.31
CA ARG A 44 -12.46 -11.95 18.39
C ARG A 44 -12.96 -12.58 19.68
N GLU A 45 -14.22 -12.37 20.02
CA GLU A 45 -14.86 -12.95 21.21
C GLU A 45 -14.97 -14.48 21.09
N VAL A 46 -15.36 -14.99 19.91
CA VAL A 46 -15.42 -16.44 19.63
C VAL A 46 -14.08 -17.14 19.90
N TYR A 47 -12.97 -16.50 19.56
CA TYR A 47 -11.62 -17.06 19.78
C TYR A 47 -10.97 -16.61 21.10
N GLY A 48 -11.67 -15.87 21.96
CA GLY A 48 -11.13 -15.38 23.25
C GLY A 48 -9.96 -14.40 23.11
N LYS A 49 -9.85 -13.69 21.99
CA LYS A 49 -8.71 -12.80 21.65
C LYS A 49 -9.12 -11.32 21.61
N THR A 50 -9.68 -10.85 22.71
CA THR A 50 -10.20 -9.48 22.86
C THR A 50 -9.13 -8.50 23.35
N ASP A 51 -7.99 -8.99 23.81
CA ASP A 51 -6.91 -8.23 24.42
C ASP A 51 -5.77 -7.84 23.44
N GLY A 52 -5.03 -6.81 23.81
CA GLY A 52 -3.83 -6.36 23.09
C GLY A 52 -4.12 -5.78 21.70
N ASN A 53 -3.34 -6.20 20.70
CA ASN A 53 -3.50 -5.75 19.33
C ASN A 53 -4.75 -6.38 18.70
N GLN A 54 -5.64 -5.51 18.24
CA GLN A 54 -6.98 -5.86 17.77
C GLN A 54 -7.07 -5.95 16.24
N GLY A 55 -6.11 -5.35 15.53
CA GLY A 55 -6.04 -5.41 14.08
C GLY A 55 -4.89 -4.57 13.52
N HIS A 56 -4.93 -4.37 12.20
CA HIS A 56 -3.95 -3.59 11.48
C HIS A 56 -4.64 -2.60 10.56
N VAL A 57 -4.04 -1.43 10.37
CA VAL A 57 -4.52 -0.41 9.44
C VAL A 57 -3.46 -0.21 8.37
N ILE A 58 -3.86 -0.38 7.12
CA ILE A 58 -3.06 -0.06 5.94
C ILE A 58 -3.63 1.18 5.31
N ILE A 59 -2.77 2.16 5.07
CA ILE A 59 -3.09 3.34 4.25
C ILE A 59 -2.44 3.10 2.89
N GLN A 60 -3.26 3.07 1.84
CA GLN A 60 -2.83 2.93 0.45
C GLN A 60 -3.19 4.22 -0.28
N SER A 61 -2.19 4.98 -0.72
CA SER A 61 -2.38 6.29 -1.36
C SER A 61 -1.93 6.25 -2.81
N PHE A 62 -2.66 6.90 -3.71
CA PHE A 62 -2.36 6.94 -5.15
C PHE A 62 -1.95 8.35 -5.61
N LYS A 63 -1.37 8.47 -6.82
CA LYS A 63 -1.05 9.79 -7.39
C LYS A 63 -2.35 10.58 -7.67
N PRO A 64 -2.37 11.92 -7.52
CA PRO A 64 -3.53 12.72 -7.93
C PRO A 64 -3.88 12.47 -9.40
N GLY A 65 -5.17 12.29 -9.69
CA GLY A 65 -5.68 12.06 -11.04
C GLY A 65 -5.34 10.69 -11.65
N GLU A 66 -4.81 9.76 -10.87
CA GLU A 66 -4.46 8.42 -11.35
C GLU A 66 -5.56 7.39 -11.12
N VAL A 67 -6.43 7.57 -10.12
CA VAL A 67 -7.56 6.67 -9.84
C VAL A 67 -8.76 7.47 -9.38
N THR A 68 -9.97 7.00 -9.68
CA THR A 68 -11.21 7.50 -9.05
C THR A 68 -11.43 6.85 -7.67
N PRO A 69 -12.33 7.36 -6.80
CA PRO A 69 -12.67 6.73 -5.53
C PRO A 69 -13.10 5.26 -5.65
N GLU A 70 -13.92 4.94 -6.65
CA GLU A 70 -14.42 3.58 -6.90
C GLU A 70 -13.27 2.63 -7.29
N GLN A 71 -12.38 3.11 -8.15
CA GLN A 71 -11.19 2.36 -8.59
C GLN A 71 -10.21 2.16 -7.44
N CYS A 72 -9.97 3.20 -6.66
CA CYS A 72 -9.17 3.14 -5.46
C CYS A 72 -9.72 2.06 -4.53
N ASN A 73 -11.03 2.06 -4.25
CA ASN A 73 -11.66 1.07 -3.40
C ASN A 73 -11.46 -0.37 -3.90
N ALA A 74 -11.68 -0.60 -5.21
CA ALA A 74 -11.47 -1.90 -5.84
C ALA A 74 -10.01 -2.39 -5.73
N LEU A 75 -9.03 -1.51 -5.92
CA LEU A 75 -7.61 -1.82 -5.75
C LEU A 75 -7.26 -2.14 -4.29
N GLY A 76 -7.92 -1.49 -3.33
CA GLY A 76 -7.80 -1.80 -1.91
C GLY A 76 -8.32 -3.19 -1.58
N LEU A 77 -9.40 -3.61 -2.25
CA LEU A 77 -10.01 -4.93 -2.08
C LEU A 77 -9.15 -6.04 -2.67
N GLU A 78 -8.62 -5.84 -3.89
CA GLU A 78 -7.66 -6.77 -4.49
C GLU A 78 -6.38 -6.90 -3.64
N LEU A 79 -5.91 -5.80 -3.08
CA LEU A 79 -4.78 -5.83 -2.15
C LEU A 79 -5.13 -6.64 -0.90
N ALA A 80 -6.31 -6.45 -0.31
CA ALA A 80 -6.77 -7.18 0.86
C ALA A 80 -6.86 -8.70 0.61
N GLU A 81 -7.39 -9.12 -0.55
CA GLU A 81 -7.45 -10.53 -0.95
C GLU A 81 -6.06 -11.18 -1.05
N LYS A 82 -5.06 -10.43 -1.50
CA LYS A 82 -3.68 -10.94 -1.61
C LYS A 82 -2.97 -11.08 -0.27
N ILE A 83 -3.20 -10.15 0.66
CA ILE A 83 -2.42 -10.07 1.90
C ILE A 83 -3.12 -10.69 3.11
N ALA A 84 -4.45 -10.77 3.09
CA ALA A 84 -5.25 -11.18 4.23
C ALA A 84 -6.55 -11.91 3.79
N PRO A 85 -6.49 -12.95 2.93
CA PRO A 85 -7.66 -13.63 2.38
C PRO A 85 -8.53 -14.28 3.46
N ASP A 86 -7.92 -14.75 4.55
CA ASP A 86 -8.62 -15.47 5.63
C ASP A 86 -8.97 -14.56 6.82
N HIS A 87 -8.88 -13.25 6.63
CA HIS A 87 -9.19 -12.26 7.66
C HIS A 87 -10.39 -11.42 7.24
N GLN A 88 -11.05 -10.83 8.23
CA GLN A 88 -12.07 -9.81 7.97
C GLN A 88 -11.36 -8.48 7.70
N VAL A 89 -11.72 -7.80 6.61
CA VAL A 89 -11.12 -6.53 6.22
C VAL A 89 -12.21 -5.54 5.86
N ALA A 90 -12.10 -4.31 6.37
CA ALA A 90 -13.00 -3.20 6.05
C ALA A 90 -12.19 -2.12 5.34
N ILE A 91 -12.68 -1.67 4.18
CA ILE A 91 -11.98 -0.73 3.30
C ILE A 91 -12.84 0.52 3.16
N TYR A 92 -12.22 1.67 3.37
CA TYR A 92 -12.85 2.98 3.26
C TYR A 92 -11.98 3.88 2.40
N THR A 93 -12.56 4.48 1.38
CA THR A 93 -11.84 5.33 0.43
C THR A 93 -12.12 6.80 0.71
N HIS A 94 -11.05 7.57 0.86
CA HIS A 94 -11.07 9.02 1.07
C HIS A 94 -10.56 9.72 -0.19
N SER A 95 -11.21 10.82 -0.54
CA SER A 95 -10.83 11.77 -1.61
C SER A 95 -10.85 13.21 -1.10
N ASP A 96 -10.90 13.40 0.23
CA ASP A 96 -10.97 14.69 0.93
C ASP A 96 -9.66 15.50 0.85
N THR A 97 -8.65 14.99 0.17
CA THR A 97 -7.34 15.61 -0.06
C THR A 97 -6.95 15.50 -1.53
N ASP A 98 -5.84 16.11 -1.94
CA ASP A 98 -5.32 16.02 -3.31
C ASP A 98 -5.07 14.56 -3.79
N HIS A 99 -5.00 13.60 -2.86
CA HIS A 99 -4.78 12.19 -3.13
C HIS A 99 -5.98 11.32 -2.73
N VAL A 100 -6.46 10.52 -3.66
CA VAL A 100 -7.39 9.42 -3.35
C VAL A 100 -6.61 8.32 -2.62
N HIS A 101 -7.13 7.86 -1.48
CA HIS A 101 -6.46 6.86 -0.65
C HIS A 101 -7.44 5.96 0.09
N ASN A 102 -7.02 4.72 0.36
CA ASN A 102 -7.77 3.76 1.15
C ASN A 102 -7.26 3.69 2.58
N HIS A 103 -8.20 3.59 3.51
CA HIS A 103 -8.03 3.06 4.86
C HIS A 103 -8.53 1.61 4.89
N ILE A 104 -7.59 0.68 4.93
CA ILE A 104 -7.84 -0.77 4.95
C ILE A 104 -7.62 -1.27 6.38
N VAL A 105 -8.69 -1.66 7.07
CA VAL A 105 -8.66 -2.14 8.46
C VAL A 105 -8.82 -3.66 8.48
N ILE A 106 -7.75 -4.37 8.83
CA ILE A 106 -7.69 -5.83 8.92
C ILE A 106 -7.93 -6.26 10.36
N ASN A 107 -8.87 -7.19 10.59
CA ASN A 107 -9.08 -7.80 11.88
C ASN A 107 -7.88 -8.70 12.25
N ALA A 108 -7.48 -8.69 13.52
CA ALA A 108 -6.33 -9.49 13.95
C ALA A 108 -6.55 -10.99 13.74
N ILE A 109 -7.77 -11.50 13.70
CA ILE A 109 -8.06 -12.93 13.76
C ILE A 109 -8.24 -13.53 12.37
N ASN A 110 -7.53 -14.63 12.13
CA ASN A 110 -7.78 -15.52 11.01
C ASN A 110 -9.07 -16.32 11.28
N LEU A 111 -10.01 -16.31 10.33
CA LEU A 111 -11.37 -16.83 10.48
C LEU A 111 -11.44 -18.35 10.62
N GLU A 112 -10.41 -19.08 10.19
CA GLU A 112 -10.38 -20.54 10.31
C GLU A 112 -9.60 -20.98 11.55
N THR A 113 -8.38 -20.46 11.69
CA THR A 113 -7.41 -20.93 12.69
C THR A 113 -7.49 -20.16 14.01
N GLY A 114 -8.16 -19.01 14.03
CA GLY A 114 -8.17 -18.09 15.16
C GLY A 114 -6.83 -17.40 15.43
N LYS A 115 -5.75 -17.68 14.68
CA LYS A 115 -4.41 -17.12 14.92
C LYS A 115 -4.39 -15.61 14.62
N LYS A 116 -3.52 -14.87 15.34
CA LYS A 116 -3.38 -13.42 15.13
C LYS A 116 -2.55 -13.14 13.87
N PHE A 117 -2.92 -12.13 13.10
CA PHE A 117 -2.22 -11.65 11.93
C PHE A 117 -0.78 -11.26 12.30
N ASN A 118 0.20 -11.81 11.57
CA ASN A 118 1.62 -11.61 11.87
C ASN A 118 2.14 -10.35 11.20
N ASN A 119 2.24 -9.24 11.95
CA ASN A 119 2.77 -7.98 11.46
C ASN A 119 4.26 -7.80 11.84
N ASN A 120 5.13 -8.60 11.23
CA ASN A 120 6.59 -8.46 11.37
C ASN A 120 7.16 -7.48 10.33
N LYS A 121 8.46 -7.17 10.39
CA LYS A 121 9.13 -6.30 9.39
C LYS A 121 9.02 -6.85 7.95
N GLN A 122 8.79 -8.15 7.79
CA GLN A 122 8.59 -8.80 6.51
C GLN A 122 7.18 -8.49 5.96
N ALA A 123 6.15 -8.49 6.80
CA ALA A 123 4.78 -8.16 6.42
C ALA A 123 4.66 -6.76 5.78
N LEU A 124 5.42 -5.76 6.25
CA LEU A 124 5.45 -4.45 5.59
C LEU A 124 6.05 -4.53 4.16
N LYS A 125 7.09 -5.36 3.96
CA LYS A 125 7.66 -5.57 2.62
C LYS A 125 6.69 -6.33 1.73
N ASP A 126 6.03 -7.34 2.27
CA ASP A 126 5.07 -8.17 1.54
C ASP A 126 3.87 -7.34 1.09
N VAL A 127 3.33 -6.47 1.96
CA VAL A 127 2.25 -5.53 1.62
C VAL A 127 2.68 -4.55 0.52
N ARG A 128 3.91 -4.04 0.57
CA ARG A 128 4.44 -3.15 -0.49
C ARG A 128 4.59 -3.90 -1.81
N GLN A 129 5.15 -5.10 -1.78
CA GLN A 129 5.33 -5.91 -2.98
C GLN A 129 3.98 -6.31 -3.58
N ALA A 130 3.01 -6.71 -2.75
CA ALA A 130 1.65 -7.01 -3.19
C ALA A 130 0.99 -5.77 -3.82
N ASN A 131 1.13 -4.60 -3.21
CA ASN A 131 0.64 -3.34 -3.77
C ASN A 131 1.31 -3.01 -5.11
N ASP A 132 2.62 -3.18 -5.24
CA ASP A 132 3.34 -2.94 -6.50
C ASP A 132 2.88 -3.90 -7.60
N VAL A 133 2.58 -5.16 -7.27
CA VAL A 133 2.02 -6.13 -8.21
C VAL A 133 0.62 -5.71 -8.65
N VAL A 134 -0.26 -5.32 -7.72
CA VAL A 134 -1.59 -4.77 -8.04
C VAL A 134 -1.46 -3.54 -8.93
N CYS A 135 -0.60 -2.59 -8.57
CA CYS A 135 -0.40 -1.36 -9.35
C CYS A 135 0.15 -1.64 -10.75
N ARG A 136 1.15 -2.52 -10.91
CA ARG A 136 1.69 -2.89 -12.23
C ARG A 136 0.64 -3.57 -13.11
N HIS A 137 -0.17 -4.46 -12.54
CA HIS A 137 -1.23 -5.16 -13.27
C HIS A 137 -2.24 -4.17 -13.87
N HIS A 138 -2.50 -3.07 -13.18
CA HIS A 138 -3.43 -2.02 -13.62
C HIS A 138 -2.75 -0.82 -14.30
N GLY A 139 -1.46 -0.93 -14.66
CA GLY A 139 -0.72 0.13 -15.35
C GLY A 139 -0.44 1.39 -14.51
N LEU A 140 -0.60 1.31 -13.20
CA LEU A 140 -0.44 2.42 -12.27
C LEU A 140 1.04 2.68 -11.91
N SER A 141 1.33 3.92 -11.52
CA SER A 141 2.66 4.38 -11.12
C SER A 141 3.11 3.76 -9.80
N ILE A 142 4.12 2.92 -9.87
CA ILE A 142 4.80 2.34 -8.70
C ILE A 142 5.97 3.23 -8.24
N PRO A 143 6.30 3.22 -6.94
CA PRO A 143 7.54 3.82 -6.47
C PRO A 143 8.74 3.15 -7.15
N ASN A 144 9.64 3.94 -7.73
CA ASN A 144 10.91 3.40 -8.17
C ASN A 144 11.71 3.00 -6.91
N ASN A 145 11.99 1.70 -6.73
CA ASN A 145 12.79 1.21 -5.59
C ASN A 145 14.21 1.81 -5.59
N GLN A 146 14.66 2.29 -6.75
CA GLN A 146 15.81 3.18 -6.92
C GLN A 146 15.30 4.62 -7.01
N ALA A 147 14.90 5.21 -5.89
CA ALA A 147 14.70 6.65 -5.87
C ALA A 147 16.08 7.29 -6.04
N GLU A 148 16.36 7.80 -7.25
CA GLU A 148 17.57 8.57 -7.57
C GLU A 148 17.79 9.69 -6.54
N MET A 149 16.69 10.31 -6.07
CA MET A 149 16.67 11.28 -4.97
C MET A 149 15.71 10.84 -3.86
N ARG A 150 16.16 10.85 -2.60
CA ARG A 150 15.31 10.62 -1.42
C ARG A 150 15.15 11.90 -0.62
N TYR A 151 13.95 12.45 -0.57
CA TYR A 151 13.58 13.53 0.35
C TYR A 151 12.91 12.94 1.59
N THR A 152 13.27 13.39 2.80
CA THR A 152 12.45 13.11 3.98
C THR A 152 11.17 13.96 3.97
N GLN A 153 10.14 13.55 4.71
CA GLN A 153 8.89 14.33 4.81
C GLN A 153 9.12 15.79 5.24
N ALA A 154 10.10 16.02 6.11
CA ALA A 154 10.48 17.37 6.53
C ALA A 154 11.14 18.19 5.39
N GLU A 155 11.87 17.53 4.49
CA GLU A 155 12.45 18.18 3.31
C GLU A 155 11.37 18.53 2.28
N GLN A 156 10.43 17.62 2.03
CA GLN A 156 9.31 17.89 1.12
C GLN A 156 8.49 19.09 1.59
N ASN A 157 8.16 19.13 2.90
CA ASN A 157 7.44 20.25 3.49
C ASN A 157 8.21 21.59 3.46
N LEU A 158 9.55 21.58 3.32
CA LEU A 158 10.37 22.78 3.17
C LEU A 158 10.40 23.24 1.71
N ILE A 159 10.51 22.29 0.77
CA ILE A 159 10.44 22.54 -0.67
C ILE A 159 9.08 23.13 -1.04
N ASP A 160 7.99 22.55 -0.53
CA ASP A 160 6.62 23.04 -0.74
C ASP A 160 6.40 24.45 -0.15
N LYS A 161 7.27 24.87 0.78
CA LYS A 161 7.29 26.23 1.39
C LYS A 161 8.33 27.15 0.75
N GLY A 162 8.98 26.75 -0.34
CA GLY A 162 10.00 27.54 -1.04
C GLY A 162 11.28 27.78 -0.23
N LYS A 163 11.57 26.94 0.78
CA LYS A 163 12.77 27.05 1.62
C LYS A 163 13.80 26.00 1.26
N SER A 164 15.03 26.42 0.99
CA SER A 164 16.17 25.53 0.72
C SER A 164 16.51 24.69 1.96
N SER A 165 16.71 23.39 1.75
CA SER A 165 17.14 22.46 2.80
C SER A 165 18.66 22.30 2.72
N TRP A 166 19.38 22.34 3.85
CA TRP A 166 20.84 22.10 3.90
C TRP A 166 21.26 20.75 3.28
N LYS A 167 20.35 19.77 3.21
CA LYS A 167 20.60 18.52 2.48
C LYS A 167 20.50 18.69 0.96
N ASN A 168 19.66 19.61 0.49
CA ASN A 168 19.60 20.01 -0.91
C ASN A 168 20.87 20.73 -1.33
N ASP A 169 21.44 21.56 -0.44
CA ASP A 169 22.72 22.23 -0.69
C ASP A 169 23.84 21.19 -0.90
N ILE A 170 23.81 20.09 -0.15
CA ILE A 170 24.70 18.93 -0.39
C ILE A 170 24.44 18.29 -1.76
N ARG A 171 23.19 18.08 -2.15
CA ARG A 171 22.86 17.48 -3.46
C ARG A 171 23.37 18.35 -4.61
N LEU A 172 23.05 19.64 -4.59
CA LEU A 172 23.48 20.62 -5.60
C LEU A 172 24.99 20.69 -5.72
N ALA A 173 25.69 20.77 -4.58
CA ALA A 173 27.14 20.82 -4.57
C ALA A 173 27.79 19.57 -5.19
N VAL A 174 27.21 18.39 -4.92
CA VAL A 174 27.65 17.10 -5.49
C VAL A 174 27.35 17.00 -6.99
N ASP A 175 26.15 17.41 -7.42
CA ASP A 175 25.72 17.33 -8.83
C ASP A 175 26.55 18.24 -9.74
N GLU A 176 27.02 19.37 -9.21
CA GLU A 176 27.92 20.28 -9.92
C GLU A 176 29.37 19.80 -9.97
N THR A 177 29.75 18.75 -9.24
CA THR A 177 31.12 18.23 -9.31
C THR A 177 31.36 17.49 -10.62
N GLN A 178 32.58 17.64 -11.15
CA GLN A 178 33.05 16.87 -12.32
C GLN A 178 34.27 16.04 -11.94
N ALA A 179 34.35 15.60 -10.69
CA ALA A 179 35.47 14.82 -10.19
C ALA A 179 35.51 13.43 -10.84
N THR A 180 36.73 12.91 -11.01
CA THR A 180 36.99 11.58 -11.57
C THR A 180 37.52 10.59 -10.53
N ASP A 181 37.67 11.06 -9.29
CA ASP A 181 38.29 10.37 -8.18
C ASP A 181 37.87 11.06 -6.87
N MET A 182 38.07 10.35 -5.76
CA MET A 182 37.56 10.77 -4.45
C MET A 182 38.32 11.97 -3.87
N GLU A 183 39.56 12.20 -4.30
CA GLU A 183 40.39 13.31 -3.82
C GLU A 183 39.91 14.62 -4.46
N SER A 184 39.81 14.64 -5.80
CA SER A 184 39.27 15.77 -6.55
C SER A 184 37.82 16.08 -6.15
N PHE A 185 37.05 15.05 -5.80
CA PHE A 185 35.68 15.21 -5.31
C PHE A 185 35.62 15.96 -3.98
N GLN A 186 36.49 15.64 -3.03
CA GLN A 186 36.57 16.35 -1.76
C GLN A 186 37.04 17.80 -1.93
N GLU A 187 38.02 18.03 -2.81
CA GLU A 187 38.52 19.36 -3.12
C GLU A 187 37.44 20.26 -3.71
N GLN A 188 36.60 19.73 -4.61
CA GLN A 188 35.50 20.49 -5.23
C GLN A 188 34.32 20.76 -4.27
N LEU A 189 34.14 19.94 -3.24
CA LEU A 189 33.07 20.11 -2.25
C LEU A 189 33.44 21.08 -1.11
N ARG A 190 34.71 21.13 -0.71
CA ARG A 190 35.21 22.03 0.35
C ARG A 190 34.82 23.50 0.17
N PRO A 191 35.03 24.14 -1.01
CA PRO A 191 34.67 25.55 -1.21
C PRO A 191 33.15 25.78 -1.17
N LYS A 192 32.35 24.72 -1.34
CA LYS A 192 30.88 24.76 -1.25
C LYS A 192 30.37 24.49 0.16
N GLY A 193 31.24 24.54 1.17
CA GLY A 193 30.88 24.34 2.57
C GLY A 193 30.55 22.90 2.95
N ILE A 194 31.01 21.91 2.17
CA ILE A 194 30.69 20.50 2.36
C ILE A 194 31.96 19.66 2.49
N ILE A 195 31.99 18.80 3.52
CA ILE A 195 33.12 17.93 3.80
C ILE A 195 32.67 16.47 3.75
N VAL A 196 33.49 15.61 3.15
CA VAL A 196 33.33 14.16 3.29
C VAL A 196 33.93 13.74 4.63
N GLU A 197 33.06 13.47 5.60
CA GLU A 197 33.44 13.15 6.98
C GLU A 197 34.00 11.73 7.10
N ARG A 198 33.36 10.78 6.41
CA ARG A 198 33.69 9.36 6.51
C ARG A 198 33.36 8.63 5.22
N VAL A 199 34.31 7.84 4.74
CA VAL A 199 34.12 6.86 3.67
C VAL A 199 34.33 5.46 4.25
N THR A 200 33.43 4.54 3.95
CA THR A 200 33.54 3.11 4.27
C THR A 200 33.51 2.30 2.98
N ASP A 201 33.57 0.97 3.04
CA ASP A 201 33.52 0.14 1.82
C ASP A 201 32.26 0.36 0.99
N LYS A 202 31.12 0.59 1.67
CA LYS A 202 29.79 0.67 1.03
C LYS A 202 29.10 2.03 1.14
N THR A 203 29.53 2.90 2.05
CA THR A 203 28.80 4.15 2.35
C THR A 203 29.71 5.36 2.45
N ILE A 204 29.18 6.54 2.11
CA ILE A 204 29.81 7.85 2.29
C ILE A 204 28.96 8.73 3.24
N THR A 205 29.60 9.59 4.02
CA THR A 205 28.94 10.54 4.93
C THR A 205 29.43 11.95 4.64
N TYR A 206 28.50 12.88 4.45
CA TYR A 206 28.74 14.30 4.22
C TYR A 206 28.46 15.11 5.49
N ARG A 207 29.19 16.20 5.68
CA ARG A 207 28.94 17.23 6.69
C ARG A 207 28.76 18.57 5.98
N HIS A 208 27.68 19.28 6.29
CA HIS A 208 27.48 20.66 5.91
C HIS A 208 28.05 21.56 7.02
N ILE A 209 29.00 22.43 6.69
CA ILE A 209 29.74 23.22 7.68
C ILE A 209 28.82 24.26 8.33
N GLU A 210 28.07 25.04 7.54
CA GLU A 210 27.25 26.13 8.07
C GLU A 210 26.10 25.64 8.97
N ALA A 211 25.47 24.52 8.61
CA ALA A 211 24.40 23.92 9.38
C ALA A 211 24.89 23.03 10.54
N ASP A 212 26.21 22.80 10.63
CA ASP A 212 26.90 21.82 11.49
C ASP A 212 26.16 20.47 11.61
N LYS A 213 25.77 19.91 10.46
CA LYS A 213 24.98 18.67 10.38
C LYS A 213 25.60 17.68 9.44
N LYS A 214 25.51 16.40 9.82
CA LYS A 214 26.00 15.26 9.04
C LYS A 214 24.88 14.39 8.50
N VAL A 215 25.09 13.81 7.33
CA VAL A 215 24.13 12.93 6.66
C VAL A 215 24.86 11.85 5.86
N ARG A 216 24.33 10.62 5.90
CA ARG A 216 24.82 9.52 5.06
C ARG A 216 24.31 9.69 3.63
N GLY A 217 25.14 9.41 2.62
CA GLY A 217 24.79 9.52 1.20
C GLY A 217 23.49 8.80 0.83
N SER A 218 23.28 7.56 1.29
CA SER A 218 22.02 6.81 1.10
C SER A 218 20.75 7.49 1.63
N LYS A 219 20.86 8.48 2.52
CA LYS A 219 19.73 9.31 2.99
C LYS A 219 19.44 10.51 2.09
N LEU A 220 20.35 10.86 1.18
CA LEU A 220 20.17 11.89 0.16
C LEU A 220 19.64 11.28 -1.16
N GLY A 221 20.05 10.05 -1.46
CA GLY A 221 19.65 9.28 -2.64
C GLY A 221 20.74 8.25 -2.95
N ASP A 222 20.42 7.20 -3.69
CA ASP A 222 21.39 6.12 -3.94
C ASP A 222 22.54 6.59 -4.86
N ILE A 223 22.28 7.59 -5.72
CA ILE A 223 23.31 8.25 -6.56
C ILE A 223 24.33 9.06 -5.74
N TYR A 224 23.92 9.53 -4.55
CA TYR A 224 24.77 10.28 -3.63
C TYR A 224 25.46 9.36 -2.61
N ASP A 225 25.23 8.05 -2.65
CA ASP A 225 26.02 7.10 -1.84
C ASP A 225 27.29 6.69 -2.60
N LYS A 226 28.25 6.07 -1.89
CA LYS A 226 29.58 5.78 -2.44
C LYS A 226 29.53 5.08 -3.81
N GLY A 227 28.64 4.09 -3.97
CA GLY A 227 28.47 3.37 -5.23
C GLY A 227 28.04 4.26 -6.39
N GLY A 228 27.09 5.17 -6.16
CA GLY A 228 26.63 6.15 -7.16
C GLY A 228 27.72 7.14 -7.54
N ILE A 229 28.46 7.67 -6.56
CA ILE A 229 29.58 8.59 -6.79
C ILE A 229 30.69 7.91 -7.60
N THR A 230 31.06 6.67 -7.27
CA THR A 230 32.07 5.92 -8.04
C THR A 230 31.64 5.66 -9.48
N HIS A 231 30.34 5.46 -9.71
CA HIS A 231 29.80 5.31 -11.06
C HIS A 231 29.83 6.63 -11.84
N GLY A 232 29.55 7.75 -11.17
CA GLY A 232 29.68 9.10 -11.73
C GLY A 232 31.12 9.40 -12.19
N PHE A 233 32.12 9.00 -11.40
CA PHE A 233 33.53 9.16 -11.76
C PHE A 233 33.90 8.42 -13.04
N GLU A 234 33.45 7.17 -13.17
CA GLU A 234 33.69 6.35 -14.36
C GLU A 234 33.02 6.95 -15.60
N THR A 235 31.79 7.44 -15.44
CA THR A 235 31.04 8.12 -16.50
C THR A 235 31.77 9.39 -16.97
N GLU A 236 32.28 10.21 -16.05
CA GLU A 236 33.01 11.42 -16.38
C GLU A 236 34.36 11.12 -17.06
N LYS A 237 35.08 10.06 -16.64
CA LYS A 237 36.29 9.59 -17.35
C LYS A 237 35.99 9.21 -18.79
N GLN A 238 34.91 8.47 -19.02
CA GLN A 238 34.49 8.08 -20.37
C GLN A 238 34.08 9.29 -21.21
N ARG A 239 33.38 10.27 -20.63
CA ARG A 239 33.02 11.52 -21.30
C ARG A 239 34.26 12.29 -21.76
N ARG A 240 35.26 12.42 -20.88
CA ARG A 240 36.53 13.10 -21.19
C ARG A 240 37.32 12.38 -22.27
N ARG A 241 37.36 11.04 -22.23
CA ARG A 241 38.01 10.21 -23.26
C ARG A 241 37.38 10.40 -24.64
N ARG A 242 36.04 10.32 -24.73
CA ARG A 242 35.31 10.56 -25.99
C ARG A 242 35.51 11.98 -26.54
N LYS A 243 35.63 12.98 -25.65
CA LYS A 243 35.91 14.37 -26.03
C LYS A 243 37.34 14.57 -26.55
N TYR A 244 38.29 13.76 -26.08
CA TYR A 244 39.66 13.74 -26.59
C TYR A 244 39.74 13.02 -27.94
N GLU A 245 39.10 11.85 -28.06
CA GLU A 245 39.05 11.05 -29.30
C GLU A 245 38.32 11.78 -30.45
N SER A 246 37.25 12.53 -30.15
CA SER A 246 36.52 13.35 -31.15
C SER A 246 37.28 14.62 -31.57
N LYS A 247 38.31 15.05 -30.84
CA LYS A 247 39.20 16.16 -31.23
C LYS A 247 40.33 15.72 -32.17
N SER A 248 40.61 14.42 -32.28
CA SER A 248 41.71 13.87 -33.10
C SER A 248 41.32 13.43 -34.52
N THR A 249 40.05 13.53 -34.93
CA THR A 249 39.59 13.15 -36.27
C THR A 249 38.84 14.30 -36.95
N THR A 250 39.37 14.77 -38.09
CA THR A 250 38.72 15.70 -39.02
C THR A 250 37.42 15.10 -39.57
N PRO A 251 36.30 15.85 -39.65
CA PRO A 251 35.00 15.29 -40.03
C PRO A 251 34.78 15.37 -41.55
N GLU A 252 34.62 14.23 -42.21
CA GLU A 252 33.88 14.14 -43.47
C GLU A 252 32.41 13.87 -43.13
N ARG A 253 31.54 14.82 -43.48
CA ARG A 253 30.10 14.76 -43.21
C ARG A 253 29.39 13.90 -44.26
N THR A 254 28.56 12.97 -43.82
CA THR A 254 27.36 12.54 -44.54
C THR A 254 26.14 12.62 -43.61
N PRO A 255 24.98 13.13 -44.05
CA PRO A 255 23.82 13.36 -43.20
C PRO A 255 22.82 12.19 -43.29
N THR A 256 22.58 11.52 -42.17
CA THR A 256 21.45 10.58 -41.94
C THR A 256 21.45 10.28 -40.44
N ASP A 257 20.38 10.23 -39.66
CA ASP A 257 18.95 10.33 -39.88
C ASP A 257 18.35 10.74 -38.52
N GLN A 258 17.29 11.54 -38.51
CA GLN A 258 16.65 12.01 -37.27
C GLN A 258 15.84 10.89 -36.63
N SER A 259 16.46 10.18 -35.68
CA SER A 259 15.71 9.34 -34.74
C SER A 259 15.14 10.22 -33.62
N THR A 260 13.91 10.68 -33.83
CA THR A 260 13.06 11.20 -32.77
C THR A 260 12.71 10.08 -31.80
N HIS A 261 13.48 9.92 -30.71
CA HIS A 261 13.05 9.11 -29.58
C HIS A 261 12.00 9.87 -28.77
N ARG A 262 10.82 10.04 -29.38
CA ARG A 262 9.60 10.44 -28.71
C ARG A 262 9.17 9.22 -27.92
N GLN A 263 9.54 9.15 -26.64
CA GLN A 263 9.03 8.14 -25.73
C GLN A 263 7.50 8.15 -25.84
N SER A 264 6.95 7.03 -26.29
CA SER A 264 5.52 6.83 -26.41
C SER A 264 4.90 7.07 -25.03
N ARG A 265 4.08 8.11 -24.92
CA ARG A 265 3.10 8.19 -23.83
C ARG A 265 2.17 7.03 -24.06
N THR A 266 2.40 5.92 -23.36
CA THR A 266 1.45 4.82 -23.26
C THR A 266 0.19 5.42 -22.65
N THR A 267 -0.78 5.74 -23.51
CA THR A 267 -2.10 6.19 -23.10
C THR A 267 -2.74 5.02 -22.37
N LEU A 268 -2.85 5.15 -21.05
CA LEU A 268 -3.67 4.30 -20.19
C LEU A 268 -5.04 4.13 -20.86
N ASN A 269 -5.36 2.91 -21.26
CA ASN A 269 -6.65 2.60 -21.86
C ASN A 269 -7.67 2.39 -20.74
N TRP A 270 -8.16 3.49 -20.18
CA TRP A 270 -9.18 3.52 -19.12
C TRP A 270 -10.52 2.87 -19.55
N SER A 271 -10.79 2.75 -20.85
CA SER A 271 -12.05 2.18 -21.37
C SER A 271 -12.16 0.66 -21.16
N SER A 272 -11.06 -0.07 -21.32
CA SER A 272 -10.97 -1.51 -20.98
C SER A 272 -10.98 -1.76 -19.46
N PHE A 273 -10.56 -0.75 -18.69
CA PHE A 273 -10.53 -0.79 -17.23
C PHE A 273 -11.93 -0.56 -16.64
N ASP A 274 -12.70 0.41 -17.12
CA ASP A 274 -14.08 0.64 -16.66
C ASP A 274 -14.99 -0.56 -16.95
N GLN A 275 -14.84 -1.20 -18.10
CA GLN A 275 -15.64 -2.38 -18.46
C GLN A 275 -15.30 -3.61 -17.59
N SER A 276 -14.01 -3.83 -17.31
CA SER A 276 -13.57 -4.98 -16.49
C SER A 276 -13.86 -4.75 -14.99
N THR A 277 -13.68 -3.53 -14.48
CA THR A 277 -14.00 -3.20 -13.09
C THR A 277 -15.50 -3.12 -12.82
N GLN A 278 -16.31 -2.59 -13.74
CA GLN A 278 -17.78 -2.65 -13.61
C GLN A 278 -18.30 -4.08 -13.71
N ALA A 279 -17.73 -4.92 -14.58
CA ALA A 279 -18.11 -6.34 -14.65
C ALA A 279 -17.77 -7.07 -13.35
N LEU A 280 -16.55 -6.92 -12.82
CA LEU A 280 -16.12 -7.50 -11.55
C LEU A 280 -16.92 -6.97 -10.36
N PHE A 281 -17.22 -5.67 -10.33
CA PHE A 281 -18.05 -5.04 -9.31
C PHE A 281 -19.50 -5.57 -9.35
N ASN A 282 -20.09 -5.67 -10.54
CA ASN A 282 -21.44 -6.19 -10.71
C ASN A 282 -21.55 -7.68 -10.39
N GLU A 283 -20.55 -8.48 -10.78
CA GLU A 283 -20.46 -9.90 -10.45
C GLU A 283 -20.28 -10.11 -8.94
N ARG A 284 -19.45 -9.30 -8.29
CA ARG A 284 -19.23 -9.34 -6.84
C ARG A 284 -20.47 -8.90 -6.05
N LYS A 285 -21.14 -7.83 -6.49
CA LYS A 285 -22.42 -7.38 -5.90
C LYS A 285 -23.53 -8.43 -6.06
N ARG A 286 -23.50 -9.21 -7.15
CA ARG A 286 -24.37 -10.39 -7.32
C ARG A 286 -24.01 -11.51 -6.35
N ARG A 287 -22.72 -11.79 -6.14
CA ARG A 287 -22.24 -12.79 -5.18
C ARG A 287 -22.59 -12.43 -3.74
N GLU A 288 -22.36 -11.19 -3.32
CA GLU A 288 -22.73 -10.68 -2.00
C GLU A 288 -24.24 -10.74 -1.76
N ARG A 289 -25.05 -10.39 -2.77
CA ARG A 289 -26.51 -10.55 -2.70
C ARG A 289 -26.94 -12.01 -2.59
N ALA A 290 -26.26 -12.91 -3.28
CA ALA A 290 -26.54 -14.35 -3.22
C ALA A 290 -26.15 -14.93 -1.84
N GLU A 291 -24.97 -14.61 -1.33
CA GLU A 291 -24.50 -15.01 0.01
C GLU A 291 -25.42 -14.46 1.11
N ARG A 292 -25.90 -13.21 0.97
CA ARG A 292 -26.89 -12.61 1.86
C ARG A 292 -28.22 -13.35 1.82
N ALA A 293 -28.75 -13.61 0.62
CA ALA A 293 -30.01 -14.34 0.46
C ALA A 293 -29.91 -15.75 1.04
N GLU A 294 -28.76 -16.42 0.89
CA GLU A 294 -28.52 -17.74 1.45
C GLU A 294 -28.45 -17.70 2.99
N ARG A 295 -27.76 -16.69 3.56
CA ARG A 295 -27.72 -16.50 5.02
C ARG A 295 -29.10 -16.20 5.59
N GLU A 296 -29.86 -15.31 4.96
CA GLU A 296 -31.24 -14.98 5.36
C GLU A 296 -32.15 -16.22 5.27
N ALA A 297 -32.00 -17.04 4.23
CA ALA A 297 -32.75 -18.29 4.08
C ALA A 297 -32.41 -19.31 5.18
N ARG A 298 -31.13 -19.45 5.55
CA ARG A 298 -30.70 -20.31 6.66
C ARG A 298 -31.26 -19.83 8.00
N GLU A 299 -31.19 -18.52 8.26
CA GLU A 299 -31.77 -17.94 9.49
C GLU A 299 -33.29 -18.12 9.55
N GLN A 300 -33.99 -18.01 8.41
CA GLN A 300 -35.43 -18.28 8.36
C GLN A 300 -35.75 -19.76 8.61
N ASP A 301 -34.99 -20.69 8.02
CA ASP A 301 -35.17 -22.13 8.26
C ASP A 301 -34.91 -22.47 9.74
N ASP A 302 -33.84 -21.95 10.33
CA ASP A 302 -33.52 -22.15 11.75
C ASP A 302 -34.62 -21.59 12.66
N ARG A 303 -35.16 -20.40 12.35
CA ARG A 303 -36.32 -19.85 13.08
C ARG A 303 -37.56 -20.70 12.92
N ALA A 304 -37.83 -21.21 11.72
CA ALA A 304 -38.99 -22.08 11.45
C ALA A 304 -38.86 -23.42 12.20
N ARG A 305 -37.66 -24.02 12.22
CA ARG A 305 -37.37 -25.22 13.02
C ARG A 305 -37.56 -24.96 14.51
N ALA A 306 -37.04 -23.86 15.04
CA ALA A 306 -37.19 -23.49 16.43
C ALA A 306 -38.67 -23.24 16.81
N ALA A 307 -39.45 -22.62 15.92
CA ALA A 307 -40.88 -22.42 16.13
C ALA A 307 -41.67 -23.74 16.12
N ARG A 308 -41.35 -24.66 15.20
CA ARG A 308 -41.95 -26.01 15.17
C ARG A 308 -41.60 -26.82 16.42
N ALA A 309 -40.35 -26.77 16.87
CA ALA A 309 -39.93 -27.44 18.11
C ALA A 309 -40.72 -26.94 19.32
N LYS A 310 -40.92 -25.61 19.45
CA LYS A 310 -41.75 -25.02 20.50
C LYS A 310 -43.23 -25.42 20.40
N GLN A 311 -43.78 -25.55 19.19
CA GLN A 311 -45.16 -26.01 19.01
C GLN A 311 -45.33 -27.46 19.46
N ILE A 312 -44.40 -28.35 19.10
CA ILE A 312 -44.39 -29.76 19.52
C ILE A 312 -44.27 -29.87 21.05
N GLU A 313 -43.43 -29.06 21.70
CA GLU A 313 -43.34 -29.02 23.16
C GLU A 313 -44.60 -28.46 23.85
N SER A 314 -45.40 -27.65 23.14
CA SER A 314 -46.64 -27.06 23.66
C SER A 314 -47.89 -27.90 23.39
N GLU A 315 -47.80 -28.98 22.59
CA GLU A 315 -48.94 -29.86 22.35
C GLU A 315 -49.25 -30.69 23.60
N PRO A 316 -50.48 -30.63 24.14
CA PRO A 316 -50.86 -31.43 25.28
C PRO A 316 -50.85 -32.91 24.88
N THR A 317 -50.09 -33.71 25.64
CA THR A 317 -50.08 -35.17 25.50
C THR A 317 -51.47 -35.74 25.82
N ILE A 318 -52.27 -36.00 24.78
CA ILE A 318 -53.53 -36.71 24.91
C ILE A 318 -53.21 -38.15 25.28
N SER A 319 -53.18 -38.44 26.58
CA SER A 319 -53.21 -39.79 27.12
C SER A 319 -54.52 -40.45 26.69
N LYS A 320 -54.46 -41.29 25.65
CA LYS A 320 -55.53 -42.23 25.34
C LYS A 320 -55.58 -43.26 26.47
N ARG A 321 -56.34 -42.97 27.54
CA ARG A 321 -56.82 -44.00 28.47
C ARG A 321 -57.73 -44.95 27.69
N THR A 322 -57.17 -46.09 27.29
CA THR A 322 -57.95 -47.26 26.87
C THR A 322 -58.85 -47.67 28.03
N LYS A 323 -60.16 -47.48 27.89
CA LYS A 323 -61.16 -48.08 28.79
C LYS A 323 -61.05 -49.61 28.64
N GLY A 324 -60.53 -50.27 29.67
CA GLY A 324 -60.71 -51.70 29.86
C GLY A 324 -62.19 -52.00 29.97
N PHE A 325 -62.66 -52.92 29.13
CA PHE A 325 -64.00 -53.48 29.18
C PHE A 325 -63.95 -54.62 30.19
N ASP A 326 -64.50 -54.41 31.39
CA ASP A 326 -64.77 -55.51 32.33
C ASP A 326 -65.97 -56.31 31.79
N LEU A 327 -65.75 -57.61 31.58
CA LEU A 327 -66.79 -58.59 31.35
C LEU A 327 -66.67 -59.63 32.48
N GLU A 328 -67.37 -59.37 33.58
CA GLU A 328 -67.89 -60.43 34.43
C GLU A 328 -69.10 -61.06 33.73
N LEU A 329 -68.95 -62.30 33.25
CA LEU A 329 -69.84 -63.47 33.43
C LEU A 329 -69.42 -64.63 32.54
#